data_AF-A0A661ZGJ5-F1
#
_entry.id   AF-A0A661ZGJ5-F1
#
_cell.length_a   1.000
_cell.length_b   1.000
_cell.length_c   1.000
_cell.angle_alpha   90.00
_cell.angle_beta   90.00
_cell.angle_gamma   90.00
#
_symmetry.space_group_name_H-M   'P 1'
#
loop_
_entity.id
_entity.type
_entity.pdbx_description
1 polymer ?
#
loop_
_entity_poly.entity_id
_entity_poly.type
_entity_poly.pdbx_seq_one_letter_code
_entity_poly.pdbx_strand_id
1 'polypeptide(L)'
;MKKFSIILIGVLLSIVVTAQSISPEVIASSGDYYENANASLSWTLGEIATETYSAGGTILTQGFQQPIGVTVKGVDILVFLEGPYSGSEMGTGLNSGNQIPAAQPYNTAPWNYSGGETASPIPNIDVVDWVLIEMRDAENAASATPGTMFAQQAALLLKDGSVVATDGSSILQFNHTLEHKLFITVWHRNHIGIITANAVSRSGSDHVC
;
A
#
# COMPACT_ATOMS: atom_id res chain seq x y z
N MET A 1 -18.70 47.89 7.42
CA MET A 1 -17.67 47.44 8.39
C MET A 1 -18.14 46.30 9.31
N LYS A 2 -19.41 46.26 9.77
CA LYS A 2 -19.89 45.19 10.68
C LYS A 2 -20.04 43.78 10.06
N LYS A 3 -20.17 43.68 8.73
CA LYS A 3 -20.28 42.39 8.01
C LYS A 3 -18.94 41.66 7.83
N PHE A 4 -17.81 42.36 7.95
CA PHE A 4 -16.48 41.76 7.76
C PHE A 4 -15.99 41.03 9.03
N SER A 5 -16.37 41.51 10.22
CA SER A 5 -16.06 40.84 11.49
C SER A 5 -16.81 39.53 11.69
N ILE A 6 -18.00 39.37 11.10
CA ILE A 6 -18.79 38.12 11.20
C ILE A 6 -18.17 37.02 10.31
N ILE A 7 -17.64 37.39 9.15
CA ILE A 7 -16.93 36.46 8.26
C ILE A 7 -15.59 36.03 8.89
N LEU A 8 -14.87 36.94 9.56
CA LEU A 8 -13.62 36.63 10.24
C LEU A 8 -13.82 35.69 11.45
N ILE A 9 -14.93 35.83 12.19
CA ILE A 9 -15.30 34.93 13.30
C ILE A 9 -15.74 33.54 12.79
N GLY A 10 -16.41 33.47 11.63
CA GLY A 10 -16.77 32.19 11.00
C GLY A 10 -15.57 31.38 10.51
N VAL A 11 -14.51 32.04 10.04
CA VAL A 11 -13.27 31.40 9.56
C VAL A 11 -12.34 30.97 10.71
N LEU A 12 -12.39 31.64 11.86
CA LEU A 12 -11.64 31.21 13.04
C LEU A 12 -12.23 29.97 13.74
N LEU A 13 -13.52 29.68 13.54
CA LEU A 13 -14.20 28.55 14.20
C LEU A 13 -14.01 27.22 13.45
N SER A 14 -13.48 27.23 12.22
CA SER A 14 -13.30 26.04 11.38
C SER A 14 -11.93 25.34 11.51
N ILE A 15 -11.08 25.76 12.46
CA ILE A 15 -9.68 25.24 12.58
C ILE A 15 -9.53 24.14 13.66
N VAL A 16 -10.58 23.80 14.40
CA VAL A 16 -10.55 22.62 15.29
C VAL A 16 -11.06 21.39 14.55
N VAL A 17 -10.24 20.91 13.61
CA VAL A 17 -10.34 19.55 13.10
C VAL A 17 -9.55 18.66 14.07
N THR A 18 -10.25 18.01 15.00
CA THR A 18 -9.66 16.91 15.75
C THR A 18 -9.54 15.70 14.82
N ALA A 19 -8.35 15.13 14.76
CA ALA A 19 -8.04 13.93 14.01
C ALA A 19 -8.97 12.77 14.40
N GLN A 20 -9.36 11.97 13.41
CA GLN A 20 -10.09 10.73 13.62
C GLN A 20 -9.07 9.65 14.00
N SER A 21 -9.18 9.08 15.19
CA SER A 21 -8.37 7.92 15.59
C SER A 21 -9.03 6.66 15.05
N ILE A 22 -8.33 5.93 14.18
CA ILE A 22 -8.75 4.64 13.59
C ILE A 22 -8.33 3.47 14.49
N SER A 23 -8.69 3.51 15.76
CA SER A 23 -8.51 2.39 16.67
C SER A 23 -9.66 1.39 16.52
N PRO A 24 -9.39 0.07 16.54
CA PRO A 24 -10.44 -0.95 16.44
C PRO A 24 -11.42 -0.80 17.62
N GLU A 25 -12.71 -0.70 17.30
CA GLU A 25 -13.81 -0.63 18.26
C GLU A 25 -14.57 -1.96 18.26
N VAL A 26 -14.96 -2.45 19.44
CA VAL A 26 -15.78 -3.66 19.58
C VAL A 26 -17.21 -3.24 19.92
N ILE A 27 -18.19 -3.75 19.18
CA ILE A 27 -19.60 -3.57 19.52
C ILE A 27 -19.96 -4.60 20.59
N ALA A 28 -20.16 -4.13 21.82
CA ALA A 28 -20.53 -4.94 22.97
C ALA A 28 -21.57 -4.22 23.83
N SER A 29 -22.37 -4.97 24.58
CA SER A 29 -23.34 -4.41 25.54
C SER A 29 -22.70 -3.47 26.58
N SER A 30 -21.42 -3.68 26.90
CA SER A 30 -20.54 -2.78 27.67
C SER A 30 -19.08 -3.20 27.46
N GLY A 31 -18.14 -2.27 27.58
CA GLY A 31 -16.71 -2.54 27.52
C GLY A 31 -15.90 -1.29 27.82
N ASP A 32 -14.59 -1.47 28.03
CA ASP A 32 -13.66 -0.36 28.22
C ASP A 32 -12.25 -0.75 27.76
N TYR A 33 -11.42 0.26 27.48
CA TYR A 33 -10.03 0.10 27.11
C TYR A 33 -9.15 0.97 28.03
N TYR A 34 -8.25 0.31 28.75
CA TYR A 34 -7.25 0.94 29.61
C TYR A 34 -5.86 0.69 29.05
N GLU A 35 -5.07 1.75 28.90
CA GLU A 35 -3.68 1.68 28.45
C GLU A 35 -2.77 2.40 29.44
N ASN A 36 -1.62 1.79 29.72
CA ASN A 36 -0.47 2.46 30.31
C ASN A 36 0.80 2.12 29.50
N ALA A 37 1.95 2.67 29.88
CA ALA A 37 3.21 2.49 29.15
C ALA A 37 3.68 1.03 28.99
N ASN A 38 3.17 0.11 29.81
CA ASN A 38 3.64 -1.28 29.88
C ASN A 38 2.58 -2.31 29.46
N ALA A 39 1.31 -1.93 29.46
CA ALA A 39 0.21 -2.85 29.22
C ALA A 39 -1.04 -2.13 28.72
N SER A 40 -1.81 -2.85 27.92
CA SER A 40 -3.19 -2.51 27.58
C SER A 40 -4.13 -3.61 28.08
N LEU A 41 -5.32 -3.20 28.51
CA LEU A 41 -6.40 -4.09 28.92
C LEU A 41 -7.68 -3.62 28.25
N SER A 42 -8.26 -4.51 27.45
CA SER A 42 -9.57 -4.37 26.86
C SER A 42 -10.48 -5.43 27.45
N TRP A 43 -11.69 -5.02 27.83
CA TRP A 43 -12.71 -5.96 28.28
C TRP A 43 -14.05 -5.61 27.64
N THR A 44 -14.85 -6.66 27.45
CA THR A 44 -16.23 -6.57 27.00
C THR A 44 -17.09 -7.44 27.90
N LEU A 45 -18.30 -6.98 28.22
CA LEU A 45 -19.28 -7.81 28.91
C LEU A 45 -19.90 -8.77 27.89
N GLY A 46 -19.70 -10.07 28.12
CA GLY A 46 -20.24 -11.11 27.25
C GLY A 46 -21.77 -11.14 27.26
N GLU A 47 -22.36 -11.39 26.09
CA GLU A 47 -23.79 -11.61 25.94
C GLU A 47 -24.11 -13.11 26.13
N ILE A 48 -25.36 -13.43 26.54
CA ILE A 48 -25.79 -14.83 26.74
C ILE A 48 -25.85 -15.60 25.41
N ALA A 49 -26.04 -14.89 24.30
CA ALA A 49 -25.95 -15.42 22.94
C ALA A 49 -25.20 -14.42 22.07
N THR A 50 -24.17 -14.88 21.36
CA THR A 50 -23.36 -14.04 20.45
C THR A 50 -23.53 -14.51 19.02
N GLU A 51 -23.84 -13.59 18.12
CA GLU A 51 -23.88 -13.89 16.69
C GLU A 51 -22.46 -13.93 16.12
N THR A 52 -22.18 -14.94 15.30
CA THR A 52 -20.95 -15.01 14.50
C THR A 52 -21.31 -14.92 13.03
N TYR A 53 -20.80 -13.90 12.37
CA TYR A 53 -20.85 -13.74 10.93
C TYR A 53 -19.50 -14.17 10.35
N SER A 54 -19.53 -14.98 9.30
CA SER A 54 -18.32 -15.39 8.58
C SER A 54 -18.54 -15.14 7.10
N ALA A 55 -17.66 -14.35 6.50
CA ALA A 55 -17.64 -14.11 5.06
C ALA A 55 -16.20 -14.24 4.56
N GLY A 56 -15.93 -15.30 3.79
CA GLY A 56 -14.55 -15.63 3.39
C GLY A 56 -13.66 -15.95 4.60
N GLY A 57 -12.48 -15.34 4.65
CA GLY A 57 -11.51 -15.47 5.76
C GLY A 57 -11.76 -14.53 6.94
N THR A 58 -12.79 -13.67 6.87
CA THR A 58 -13.15 -12.75 7.94
C THR A 58 -14.23 -13.37 8.81
N ILE A 59 -13.96 -13.52 10.10
CA ILE A 59 -14.91 -13.97 11.12
C ILE A 59 -15.15 -12.78 12.06
N LEU A 60 -16.41 -12.42 12.25
CA LEU A 60 -16.88 -11.44 13.22
C LEU A 60 -17.75 -12.12 14.25
N THR A 61 -17.34 -12.09 15.52
CA THR A 61 -18.16 -12.54 16.65
C THR A 61 -18.46 -11.34 17.52
N GLN A 62 -19.75 -10.99 17.63
CA GLN A 62 -20.20 -9.86 18.43
C GLN A 62 -19.69 -9.98 19.88
N GLY A 63 -19.20 -8.86 20.44
CA GLY A 63 -18.72 -8.80 21.81
C GLY A 63 -17.35 -9.45 22.08
N PHE A 64 -16.64 -9.98 21.08
CA PHE A 64 -15.29 -10.54 21.26
C PHE A 64 -14.24 -9.80 20.44
N GLN A 65 -13.06 -9.65 21.01
CA GLN A 65 -11.89 -9.19 20.27
C GLN A 65 -11.36 -10.31 19.39
N GLN A 66 -11.20 -10.02 18.10
CA GLN A 66 -10.71 -10.99 17.13
C GLN A 66 -9.42 -10.49 16.45
N PRO A 67 -8.51 -11.40 16.08
CA PRO A 67 -7.37 -11.04 15.26
C PRO A 67 -7.87 -10.51 13.91
N ILE A 68 -7.47 -9.29 13.57
CA ILE A 68 -7.78 -8.72 12.26
C ILE A 68 -6.74 -9.17 11.24
N GLY A 69 -7.18 -9.89 10.20
CA GLY A 69 -6.32 -10.23 9.07
C GLY A 69 -6.11 -9.01 8.17
N VAL A 70 -4.86 -8.64 7.93
CA VAL A 70 -4.52 -7.51 7.05
C VAL A 70 -4.41 -7.99 5.62
N THR A 71 -5.37 -7.67 4.77
CA THR A 71 -5.30 -8.00 3.34
C THR A 71 -4.76 -6.83 2.52
N VAL A 72 -3.70 -7.06 1.77
CA VAL A 72 -3.21 -6.12 0.75
C VAL A 72 -4.17 -6.16 -0.44
N LYS A 73 -4.75 -5.01 -0.80
CA LYS A 73 -5.63 -4.84 -1.98
C LYS A 73 -5.04 -3.96 -3.07
N GLY A 74 -4.18 -3.03 -2.68
CA GLY A 74 -3.51 -2.11 -3.57
C GLY A 74 -2.23 -1.60 -2.93
N VAL A 75 -1.23 -1.31 -3.75
CA VAL A 75 0.04 -0.77 -3.29
C VAL A 75 0.40 0.43 -4.16
N ASP A 76 0.63 1.55 -3.49
CA ASP A 76 1.14 2.79 -4.07
C ASP A 76 2.64 2.87 -3.82
N ILE A 77 3.42 3.08 -4.89
CA ILE A 77 4.88 2.99 -4.88
C ILE A 77 5.43 4.22 -5.60
N LEU A 78 6.34 4.92 -4.91
CA LEU A 78 7.08 6.06 -5.45
C LEU A 78 8.57 5.71 -5.52
N VAL A 79 9.15 5.74 -6.73
CA VAL A 79 10.56 5.41 -6.99
C VAL A 79 11.13 6.37 -8.03
N PHE A 80 12.33 6.88 -7.77
CA PHE A 80 13.11 7.64 -8.76
C PHE A 80 14.38 6.89 -9.13
N LEU A 81 14.68 6.82 -10.43
CA LEU A 81 15.91 6.26 -10.96
C LEU A 81 16.92 7.39 -11.18
N GLU A 82 18.14 7.23 -10.67
CA GLU A 82 19.18 8.27 -10.73
C GLU A 82 19.45 8.72 -12.18
N GLY A 83 19.60 7.77 -13.11
CA GLY A 83 19.93 8.06 -14.51
C GLY A 83 18.99 9.05 -15.21
N PRO A 84 17.67 8.77 -15.31
CA PRO A 84 16.73 9.67 -15.96
C PRO A 84 16.30 10.87 -15.08
N TYR A 85 16.65 10.90 -13.79
CA TYR A 85 16.17 11.94 -12.86
C TYR A 85 16.86 13.29 -13.08
N SER A 86 16.05 14.34 -13.20
CA SER A 86 16.50 15.72 -13.48
C SER A 86 16.32 16.69 -12.30
N GLY A 87 16.02 16.19 -11.10
CA GLY A 87 15.80 16.99 -9.89
C GLY A 87 14.33 17.22 -9.52
N SER A 88 13.39 16.96 -10.43
CA SER A 88 11.95 16.97 -10.15
C SER A 88 11.23 15.80 -10.80
N GLU A 89 11.54 15.52 -12.06
CA GLU A 89 10.95 14.45 -12.86
C GLU A 89 12.04 13.61 -13.53
N MET A 90 11.65 12.43 -14.02
CA MET A 90 12.48 11.56 -14.85
C MET A 90 12.22 11.77 -16.34
N GLY A 91 13.28 11.68 -17.15
CA GLY A 91 13.19 11.76 -18.60
C GLY A 91 12.51 10.54 -19.23
N THR A 92 11.59 10.77 -20.16
CA THR A 92 10.84 9.73 -20.91
C THR A 92 11.40 9.50 -22.32
N GLY A 93 12.70 9.74 -22.50
CA GLY A 93 13.39 9.64 -23.79
C GLY A 93 13.28 8.25 -24.44
N LEU A 94 13.25 7.18 -23.63
CA LEU A 94 13.07 5.82 -24.12
C LEU A 94 11.69 5.60 -24.72
N ASN A 95 10.65 6.22 -24.14
CA ASN A 95 9.29 6.12 -24.63
C ASN A 95 9.12 6.88 -25.95
N SER A 96 9.54 8.14 -25.97
CA SER A 96 9.50 8.97 -27.20
C SER A 96 10.37 8.40 -28.33
N GLY A 97 11.44 7.68 -27.98
CA GLY A 97 12.27 6.94 -28.93
C GLY A 97 11.76 5.54 -29.33
N ASN A 98 10.60 5.09 -28.82
CA ASN A 98 10.08 3.72 -29.01
C ASN A 98 11.08 2.60 -28.62
N GLN A 99 11.87 2.84 -27.58
CA GLN A 99 12.89 1.92 -27.08
C GLN A 99 12.42 1.10 -25.87
N ILE A 100 11.24 1.37 -25.33
CA ILE A 100 10.64 0.57 -24.27
C ILE A 100 10.06 -0.71 -24.90
N PRO A 101 10.50 -1.91 -24.45
CA PRO A 101 9.93 -3.16 -24.93
C PRO A 101 8.42 -3.25 -24.68
N ALA A 102 7.68 -3.75 -25.67
CA ALA A 102 6.22 -3.95 -25.57
C ALA A 102 5.84 -5.10 -24.62
N ALA A 103 6.76 -6.01 -24.32
CA ALA A 103 6.61 -7.06 -23.32
C ALA A 103 7.61 -6.84 -22.19
N GLN A 104 7.25 -7.25 -20.98
CA GLN A 104 8.14 -7.13 -19.82
C GLN A 104 9.51 -7.80 -20.07
N PRO A 105 10.64 -7.16 -19.68
CA PRO A 105 11.98 -7.64 -20.04
C PRO A 105 12.68 -8.51 -18.97
N TYR A 106 11.98 -8.88 -17.90
CA TYR A 106 12.48 -9.61 -16.73
C TYR A 106 12.41 -11.14 -16.86
N ASN A 107 12.01 -11.67 -18.02
CA ASN A 107 11.93 -13.11 -18.32
C ASN A 107 13.29 -13.81 -18.52
N THR A 108 14.40 -13.10 -18.33
CA THR A 108 15.75 -13.63 -18.44
C THR A 108 16.50 -13.50 -17.11
N ALA A 109 17.64 -14.17 -16.99
CA ALA A 109 18.51 -14.04 -15.82
C ALA A 109 18.92 -12.57 -15.62
N PRO A 110 19.06 -12.10 -14.36
CA PRO A 110 18.99 -12.86 -13.11
C PRO A 110 17.58 -13.15 -12.58
N TRP A 111 16.54 -12.45 -13.06
CA TRP A 111 15.20 -12.52 -12.47
C TRP A 111 14.42 -13.77 -12.87
N ASN A 112 14.54 -14.18 -14.14
CA ASN A 112 13.79 -15.31 -14.72
C ASN A 112 12.28 -15.23 -14.41
N TYR A 113 11.72 -14.03 -14.44
CA TYR A 113 10.34 -13.77 -14.10
C TYR A 113 9.39 -14.30 -15.19
N SER A 114 8.47 -15.18 -14.81
CA SER A 114 7.56 -15.87 -15.73
C SER A 114 6.28 -15.08 -16.07
N GLY A 115 6.16 -13.83 -15.62
CA GLY A 115 4.99 -12.99 -15.91
C GLY A 115 4.81 -12.69 -17.40
N GLY A 116 3.56 -12.51 -17.80
CA GLY A 116 3.14 -12.30 -19.19
C GLY A 116 2.74 -10.85 -19.51
N GLU A 117 3.15 -9.89 -18.70
CA GLU A 117 2.76 -8.48 -18.83
C GLU A 117 3.24 -7.89 -20.15
N THR A 118 2.31 -7.22 -20.83
CA THR A 118 2.58 -6.49 -22.08
C THR A 118 1.92 -5.13 -22.03
N ALA A 119 2.55 -4.15 -22.69
CA ALA A 119 2.07 -2.80 -22.89
C ALA A 119 2.32 -2.45 -24.37
N SER A 120 1.32 -2.73 -25.22
CA SER A 120 1.41 -2.52 -26.67
C SER A 120 0.13 -1.88 -27.21
N PRO A 121 0.15 -0.59 -27.61
CA PRO A 121 1.26 0.37 -27.45
C PRO A 121 1.51 0.69 -25.96
N ILE A 122 2.63 1.34 -25.65
CA ILE A 122 2.84 1.92 -24.31
C ILE A 122 1.72 2.92 -24.05
N PRO A 123 0.88 2.72 -23.01
CA PRO A 123 -0.40 3.41 -22.88
C PRO A 123 -0.28 4.85 -22.39
N ASN A 124 0.88 5.22 -21.84
CA ASN A 124 1.12 6.53 -21.24
C ASN A 124 2.47 7.10 -21.72
N ILE A 125 2.47 8.35 -22.18
CA ILE A 125 3.67 9.05 -22.66
C ILE A 125 4.67 9.35 -21.53
N ASP A 126 4.17 9.40 -20.30
CA ASP A 126 4.98 9.67 -19.11
C ASP A 126 5.74 8.44 -18.60
N VAL A 127 5.59 7.28 -19.25
CA VAL A 127 6.35 6.07 -18.90
C VAL A 127 7.84 6.28 -19.18
N VAL A 128 8.66 5.94 -18.19
CA VAL A 128 10.12 6.00 -18.20
C VAL A 128 10.71 4.66 -18.64
N ASP A 129 10.37 3.57 -17.93
CA ASP A 129 10.77 2.19 -18.25
C ASP A 129 9.91 1.18 -17.45
N TRP A 130 10.16 -0.11 -17.67
CA TRP A 130 9.63 -1.21 -16.87
C TRP A 130 10.41 -1.37 -15.55
N VAL A 131 9.69 -1.70 -14.48
CA VAL A 131 10.23 -2.14 -13.19
C VAL A 131 9.59 -3.47 -12.79
N LEU A 132 10.32 -4.29 -12.04
CA LEU A 132 9.79 -5.54 -11.48
C LEU A 132 9.60 -5.34 -9.97
N ILE A 133 8.35 -5.45 -9.54
CA ILE A 133 7.96 -5.30 -8.15
C ILE A 133 7.86 -6.67 -7.52
N GLU A 134 8.49 -6.83 -6.36
CA GLU A 134 8.47 -8.05 -5.57
C GLU A 134 7.99 -7.72 -4.16
N MET A 135 7.00 -8.46 -3.69
CA MET A 135 6.39 -8.25 -2.38
C MET A 135 6.76 -9.38 -1.43
N ARG A 136 7.20 -8.98 -0.25
CA ARG A 136 7.69 -9.87 0.80
C ARG A 136 6.91 -9.63 2.08
N ASP A 137 6.59 -10.72 2.77
CA ASP A 137 5.95 -10.68 4.08
C ASP A 137 6.93 -11.20 5.15
N ALA A 138 7.40 -10.31 6.03
CA ALA A 138 8.42 -10.65 7.02
C ALA A 138 8.27 -9.83 8.30
N GLU A 139 8.85 -10.32 9.40
CA GLU A 139 8.84 -9.60 10.69
C GLU A 139 9.58 -8.26 10.64
N ASN A 140 10.67 -8.20 9.88
CA ASN A 140 11.54 -7.04 9.74
C ASN A 140 12.32 -7.06 8.41
N ALA A 141 12.99 -5.95 8.07
CA ALA A 141 13.71 -5.81 6.81
C ALA A 141 14.87 -6.82 6.64
N ALA A 142 15.48 -7.29 7.73
CA ALA A 142 16.56 -8.27 7.67
C ALA A 142 16.08 -9.69 7.36
N SER A 143 14.84 -10.03 7.76
CA SER A 143 14.21 -11.32 7.43
C SER A 143 13.39 -11.30 6.13
N ALA A 144 13.20 -10.13 5.50
CA ALA A 144 12.55 -9.97 4.20
C ALA A 144 13.45 -10.46 3.05
N THR A 145 13.64 -11.78 2.97
CA THR A 145 14.47 -12.45 1.96
C THR A 145 13.64 -12.93 0.76
N PRO A 146 14.24 -13.37 -0.36
CA PRO A 146 13.48 -13.95 -1.47
C PRO A 146 12.58 -15.14 -1.08
N GLY A 147 12.88 -15.83 0.04
CA GLY A 147 12.06 -16.93 0.56
C GLY A 147 10.75 -16.49 1.21
N THR A 148 10.60 -15.20 1.53
CA THR A 148 9.36 -14.63 2.09
C THR A 148 8.55 -13.86 1.04
N MET A 149 8.88 -14.04 -0.24
CA MET A 149 8.15 -13.47 -1.36
C MET A 149 6.79 -14.17 -1.50
N PHE A 150 5.71 -13.39 -1.61
CA PHE A 150 4.38 -13.92 -1.93
C PHE A 150 3.86 -13.46 -3.29
N ALA A 151 4.39 -12.37 -3.85
CA ALA A 151 3.99 -11.87 -5.16
C ALA A 151 5.14 -11.18 -5.89
N GLN A 152 5.08 -11.25 -7.23
CA GLN A 152 5.98 -10.54 -8.12
C GLN A 152 5.22 -10.12 -9.38
N GLN A 153 5.37 -8.87 -9.80
CA GLN A 153 4.66 -8.29 -10.95
C GLN A 153 5.52 -7.24 -11.67
N ALA A 154 5.56 -7.33 -13.01
CA ALA A 154 6.17 -6.28 -13.83
C ALA A 154 5.19 -5.10 -13.99
N ALA A 155 5.72 -3.89 -13.85
CA ALA A 155 4.94 -2.65 -13.81
C ALA A 155 5.67 -1.54 -14.59
N LEU A 156 4.95 -0.45 -14.86
CA LEU A 156 5.47 0.71 -15.57
C LEU A 156 5.83 1.80 -14.56
N LEU A 157 7.01 2.39 -14.73
CA LEU A 157 7.46 3.55 -13.96
C LEU A 157 7.12 4.83 -14.72
N LEU A 158 6.44 5.78 -14.09
CA LEU A 158 6.12 7.09 -14.65
C LEU A 158 7.16 8.15 -14.26
N LYS A 159 7.20 9.27 -15.00
CA LYS A 159 8.18 10.35 -14.80
C LYS A 159 8.13 11.02 -13.42
N ASP A 160 6.98 10.98 -12.77
CA ASP A 160 6.73 11.52 -11.43
C ASP A 160 7.16 10.53 -10.32
N GLY A 161 7.65 9.35 -10.71
CA GLY A 161 8.08 8.28 -9.82
C GLY A 161 7.00 7.26 -9.47
N SER A 162 5.76 7.48 -9.89
CA SER A 162 4.66 6.55 -9.63
C SER A 162 4.87 5.24 -10.37
N VAL A 163 4.63 4.12 -9.70
CA VAL A 163 4.61 2.79 -10.35
C VAL A 163 3.17 2.36 -10.58
N VAL A 164 2.85 2.06 -11.84
CA VAL A 164 1.49 1.77 -12.29
C VAL A 164 1.42 0.44 -13.05
N ALA A 165 0.22 -0.11 -13.15
CA ALA A 165 -0.06 -1.31 -13.93
C ALA A 165 0.17 -1.08 -15.44
N THR A 166 0.00 -2.15 -16.23
CA THR A 166 0.20 -2.13 -17.69
C THR A 166 -0.79 -1.26 -18.46
N ASP A 167 -1.81 -0.71 -17.80
CA ASP A 167 -2.72 0.29 -18.35
C ASP A 167 -2.17 1.72 -18.27
N GLY A 168 -1.04 1.92 -17.60
CA GLY A 168 -0.35 3.21 -17.49
C GLY A 168 -0.95 4.17 -16.45
N SER A 169 -1.89 3.74 -15.61
CA SER A 169 -2.47 4.62 -14.58
C SER A 169 -2.96 3.94 -13.30
N SER A 170 -3.37 2.67 -13.33
CA SER A 170 -3.88 1.99 -12.14
C SER A 170 -2.76 1.63 -11.17
N ILE A 171 -3.05 1.73 -9.87
CA ILE A 171 -2.18 1.16 -8.82
C ILE A 171 -2.11 -0.37 -8.96
N LEU A 172 -1.02 -0.95 -8.48
CA LEU A 172 -0.86 -2.41 -8.49
C LEU A 172 -1.78 -3.05 -7.46
N GLN A 173 -2.53 -4.07 -7.87
CA GLN A 173 -3.50 -4.75 -7.04
C GLN A 173 -3.03 -6.16 -6.70
N PHE A 174 -3.17 -6.53 -5.43
CA PHE A 174 -2.82 -7.85 -4.93
C PHE A 174 -3.98 -8.37 -4.07
N ASN A 175 -4.00 -9.66 -3.80
CA ASN A 175 -4.95 -10.25 -2.87
C ASN A 175 -4.22 -11.23 -1.97
N HIS A 176 -3.57 -10.68 -0.94
CA HIS A 176 -2.78 -11.46 -0.01
C HIS A 176 -3.01 -10.96 1.42
N THR A 177 -3.27 -11.89 2.33
CA THR A 177 -3.38 -11.60 3.77
C THR A 177 -2.01 -11.75 4.40
N LEU A 178 -1.49 -10.67 4.99
CA LEU A 178 -0.20 -10.66 5.66
C LEU A 178 -0.26 -11.41 6.99
N GLU A 179 0.77 -12.22 7.23
CA GLU A 179 1.09 -12.81 8.53
C GLU A 179 1.95 -11.85 9.37
N HIS A 180 2.82 -11.06 8.75
CA HIS A 180 3.72 -10.13 9.44
C HIS A 180 3.61 -8.68 8.91
N LYS A 181 4.57 -8.25 8.08
CA LYS A 181 4.68 -6.88 7.57
C LYS A 181 5.12 -6.91 6.12
N LEU A 182 4.54 -5.99 5.35
CA LEU A 182 4.85 -5.84 3.93
C LEU A 182 6.17 -5.10 3.72
N PHE A 183 7.06 -5.72 2.96
CA PHE A 183 8.26 -5.12 2.39
C PHE A 183 8.21 -5.23 0.88
N ILE A 184 8.62 -4.17 0.19
CA ILE A 184 8.59 -4.11 -1.27
C ILE A 184 10.01 -4.00 -1.78
N THR A 185 10.36 -4.89 -2.70
CA THR A 185 11.59 -4.81 -3.48
C THR A 185 11.28 -4.33 -4.89
N VAL A 186 12.07 -3.39 -5.39
CA VAL A 186 11.95 -2.84 -6.74
C VAL A 186 13.23 -3.19 -7.48
N TRP A 187 13.07 -3.93 -8.57
CA TRP A 187 14.13 -4.30 -9.48
C TRP A 187 14.02 -3.50 -10.76
N HIS A 188 15.16 -3.01 -11.24
CA HIS A 188 15.28 -2.35 -12.53
C HIS A 188 16.44 -2.99 -13.30
N ARG A 189 16.37 -3.01 -14.63
CA ARG A 189 17.37 -3.71 -15.46
C ARG A 189 18.79 -3.17 -15.32
N ASN A 190 18.89 -1.86 -15.17
CA ASN A 190 20.15 -1.11 -15.17
C ASN A 190 20.48 -0.47 -13.81
N HIS A 191 19.69 -0.75 -12.76
CA HIS A 191 19.94 -0.25 -11.39
C HIS A 191 19.93 -1.42 -10.40
N ILE A 192 20.61 -1.23 -9.26
CA ILE A 192 20.59 -2.20 -8.16
C ILE A 192 19.17 -2.28 -7.61
N GLY A 193 18.70 -3.51 -7.35
CA GLY A 193 17.42 -3.71 -6.68
C GLY A 193 17.44 -3.13 -5.27
N ILE A 194 16.37 -2.43 -4.91
CA ILE A 194 16.22 -1.81 -3.59
C ILE A 194 15.04 -2.43 -2.87
N ILE A 195 15.13 -2.55 -1.55
CA ILE A 195 14.02 -2.98 -0.68
C ILE A 195 13.69 -1.85 0.29
N THR A 196 12.42 -1.73 0.68
CA THR A 196 12.00 -0.75 1.69
C THR A 196 12.73 -1.00 3.01
N ALA A 197 13.31 0.05 3.60
CA ALA A 197 14.01 -0.04 4.88
C ALA A 197 13.04 -0.27 6.06
N ASN A 198 11.82 0.25 5.94
CA ASN A 198 10.75 0.09 6.89
C ASN A 198 9.58 -0.67 6.24
N ALA A 199 8.73 -1.26 7.10
CA ALA A 199 7.49 -1.86 6.65
C ALA A 199 6.57 -0.79 6.05
N VAL A 200 5.84 -1.17 5.01
CA VAL A 200 4.88 -0.29 4.33
C VAL A 200 3.71 0.01 5.26
N SER A 201 3.40 1.29 5.43
CA SER A 201 2.27 1.75 6.23
C SER A 201 0.95 1.49 5.51
N ARG A 202 -0.06 1.06 6.26
CA ARG A 202 -1.41 0.84 5.74
C ARG A 202 -2.12 2.19 5.54
N SER A 203 -2.75 2.36 4.39
CA SER A 203 -3.67 3.47 4.13
C SER A 203 -5.03 2.87 3.78
N GLY A 204 -5.98 2.96 4.71
CA GLY A 204 -7.30 2.34 4.60
C GLY A 204 -7.85 1.99 5.97
N SER A 205 -9.13 2.25 6.18
CA SER A 205 -9.81 1.92 7.42
C SER A 205 -10.31 0.47 7.37
N ASP A 206 -9.94 -0.29 8.40
CA ASP A 206 -10.46 -1.62 8.66
C ASP A 206 -11.89 -1.52 9.20
N HIS A 207 -12.84 -1.11 8.36
CA HIS A 207 -14.26 -1.23 8.69
C HIS A 207 -14.68 -2.65 8.33
N VAL A 208 -14.66 -3.52 9.34
CA VAL A 208 -15.59 -4.64 9.34
C VAL A 208 -16.78 -4.17 10.17
N CYS A 209 -17.85 -3.78 9.48
CA CYS A 209 -19.13 -3.45 10.08
C CYS A 209 -19.87 -4.69 10.58
#